data_AF-A0A942CMY1-F1
#
_entry.id   AF-A0A942CMY1-F1
#
_cell.length_a   1.000
_cell.length_b   1.000
_cell.length_c   1.000
_cell.angle_alpha   90.00
_cell.angle_beta   90.00
_cell.angle_gamma   90.00
#
_symmetry.space_group_name_H-M   'P 1'
#
loop_
_entity.id
_entity.type
_entity.pdbx_description
1 polymer ?
#
loop_
_entity_poly.entity_id
_entity_poly.type
_entity_poly.pdbx_seq_one_letter_code
_entity_poly.pdbx_strand_id
1 'polypeptide(L)'
;MRARLLVTTLCLVLGIPVAAQVRRRPTENGPWRPWEFIAIASARQARGASAAEVQAWQARLQAFGAVVRQSPAVAQPVGFAASLWGNLDGYGPAGPGEPAGKDVPLAGSLSFAAFPLIEFMRNGRLMNEDMKGGETATLGFAINEIDRSVFRAPMPTEWSGQDVRAFVEPIVGEPFAGLPRLDDVFVLKKNAKPLWVPFSTADALQPVITGRREAYEHARAVYAKEQAEFVEWQTPAKRAARRADWQAAAASIPNGAEFLANMEKSDVEIEKARRARLAPGGPEERGVAEAERDLKEAEAVLASLSPEQRSQQGCYAESGRTLAEKFRPIAGTAPAGCRPLVKTNWDYFDRRLPRTSAQVLVVTRFARCLTPEALAEQSPGGCVTNRTLMESIDWDAIRGLMDK
;
A
#
# COMPACT_ATOMS: atom_id res chain seq x y z
N MET A 1 62.64 15.25 55.56
CA MET A 1 61.24 15.01 55.99
C MET A 1 60.51 16.35 56.10
N ARG A 2 59.64 16.67 55.14
CA ARG A 2 58.36 17.41 55.26
C ARG A 2 57.93 17.90 53.87
N ALA A 3 56.67 17.63 53.57
CA ALA A 3 55.97 17.79 52.30
C ALA A 3 55.51 19.24 52.04
N ARG A 4 55.36 19.60 50.75
CA ARG A 4 54.39 20.58 50.19
C ARG A 4 54.11 20.18 48.73
N LEU A 5 52.96 19.56 48.44
CA LEU A 5 51.74 20.15 47.83
C LEU A 5 52.02 20.99 46.55
N LEU A 6 51.73 20.46 45.36
CA LEU A 6 50.47 20.56 44.57
C LEU A 6 50.32 21.92 43.86
N VAL A 7 50.38 21.92 42.52
CA VAL A 7 49.29 22.31 41.59
C VAL A 7 49.65 21.75 40.21
N THR A 8 48.97 20.68 39.80
CA THR A 8 48.93 20.22 38.40
C THR A 8 47.58 20.64 37.85
N THR A 9 47.55 21.72 37.08
CA THR A 9 46.34 22.19 36.41
C THR A 9 46.01 21.22 35.27
N LEU A 10 45.20 20.21 35.57
CA LEU A 10 44.63 19.30 34.59
C LEU A 10 43.46 20.03 33.90
N CYS A 11 43.71 20.62 32.74
CA CYS A 11 42.64 21.10 31.84
C CYS A 11 41.87 19.89 31.29
N LEU A 12 40.89 19.42 32.06
CA LEU A 12 39.78 18.60 31.56
C LEU A 12 38.94 19.48 30.63
N VAL A 13 39.33 19.54 29.35
CA VAL A 13 38.42 19.97 28.28
C VAL A 13 37.38 18.87 28.17
N LEU A 14 36.27 19.05 28.90
CA LEU A 14 35.03 18.37 28.62
C LEU A 14 34.65 18.71 27.17
N GLY A 15 34.94 17.79 26.27
CA GLY A 15 34.44 17.82 24.91
C GLY A 15 32.92 17.70 24.97
N ILE A 16 32.24 18.84 25.06
CA ILE A 16 30.82 18.94 24.77
C ILE A 16 30.68 18.41 23.34
N PRO A 17 29.95 17.32 23.08
CA PRO A 17 29.59 16.99 21.71
C PRO A 17 28.82 18.20 21.21
N VAL A 18 29.41 18.96 20.29
CA VAL A 18 28.74 20.06 19.60
C VAL A 18 27.53 19.41 18.94
N ALA A 19 26.37 19.51 19.59
CA ALA A 19 25.11 19.15 19.00
C ALA A 19 25.04 19.94 17.70
N ALA A 20 25.01 19.23 16.57
CA ALA A 20 24.95 19.84 15.26
C ALA A 20 23.77 20.82 15.26
N GLN A 21 24.06 22.13 15.30
CA GLN A 21 23.02 23.14 15.33
C GLN A 21 22.30 23.12 13.98
N VAL A 22 21.04 22.70 14.03
CA VAL A 22 20.15 22.75 12.87
C VAL A 22 19.67 24.19 12.74
N ARG A 23 20.08 24.88 11.67
CA ARG A 23 19.62 26.22 11.35
C ARG A 23 18.53 26.13 10.28
N ARG A 24 17.34 26.61 10.63
CA ARG A 24 16.22 26.77 9.69
C ARG A 24 16.27 28.16 9.06
N ARG A 25 15.89 28.26 7.79
CA ARG A 25 15.93 29.52 7.01
C ARG A 25 14.56 29.87 6.45
N PRO A 26 13.54 30.13 7.31
CA PRO A 26 12.13 30.21 6.92
C PRO A 26 11.77 31.43 6.07
N THR A 27 12.63 32.45 6.02
CA THR A 27 12.39 33.71 5.28
C THR A 27 13.30 33.86 4.06
N GLU A 28 14.19 32.90 3.79
CA GLU A 28 15.10 32.98 2.65
C GLU A 28 14.44 32.47 1.37
N ASN A 29 14.79 33.07 0.23
CA ASN A 29 14.33 32.59 -1.07
C ASN A 29 14.92 31.21 -1.36
N GLY A 30 14.06 30.24 -1.64
CA GLY A 30 14.47 28.92 -2.07
C GLY A 30 14.39 28.76 -3.59
N PRO A 31 15.19 27.86 -4.17
CA PRO A 31 15.19 27.63 -5.60
C PRO A 31 14.01 26.75 -6.04
N TRP A 32 13.64 26.88 -7.30
CA TRP A 32 12.96 25.82 -8.03
C TRP A 32 13.99 24.81 -8.51
N ARG A 33 13.80 23.54 -8.15
CA ARG A 33 14.60 22.45 -8.71
C ARG A 33 14.26 22.23 -10.19
N PRO A 34 15.22 21.71 -10.98
CA PRO A 34 14.97 21.32 -12.37
C PRO A 34 13.78 20.36 -12.48
N TRP A 35 13.07 20.45 -13.60
CA TRP A 35 12.02 19.49 -13.93
C TRP A 35 12.63 18.10 -14.16
N GLU A 36 12.00 17.08 -13.58
CA GLU A 36 12.36 15.69 -13.79
C GLU A 36 11.15 14.92 -14.33
N PHE A 37 11.41 13.97 -15.23
CA PHE A 37 10.39 13.06 -15.74
C PHE A 37 10.94 11.64 -15.82
N ILE A 38 10.16 10.68 -15.34
CA ILE A 38 10.52 9.26 -15.38
C ILE A 38 9.39 8.49 -16.05
N ALA A 39 9.70 7.81 -17.16
CA ALA A 39 8.81 6.80 -17.73
C ALA A 39 9.21 5.43 -17.22
N ILE A 40 8.42 4.85 -16.30
CA ILE A 40 8.75 3.57 -15.69
C ILE A 40 8.69 2.47 -16.76
N ALA A 41 9.78 1.71 -16.90
CA ALA A 41 9.93 0.75 -18.01
C ALA A 41 8.82 -0.31 -18.03
N SER A 42 8.47 -0.86 -16.86
CA SER A 42 7.38 -1.84 -16.71
C SER A 42 6.01 -1.23 -17.05
N ALA A 43 5.73 -0.01 -16.58
CA ALA A 43 4.49 0.70 -16.91
C ALA A 43 4.37 0.97 -18.42
N ARG A 44 5.45 1.47 -19.04
CA ARG A 44 5.51 1.69 -20.49
C ARG A 44 5.21 0.41 -21.27
N GLN A 45 5.82 -0.71 -20.87
CA GLN A 45 5.61 -2.01 -21.51
C GLN A 45 4.18 -2.51 -21.31
N ALA A 46 3.66 -2.51 -20.08
CA ALA A 46 2.31 -2.97 -19.76
C ALA A 46 1.22 -2.16 -20.49
N ARG A 47 1.49 -0.88 -20.76
CA ARG A 47 0.58 0.01 -21.49
C ARG A 47 0.78 -0.02 -23.00
N GLY A 48 1.84 -0.66 -23.51
CA GLY A 48 2.22 -0.55 -24.91
C GLY A 48 2.39 0.91 -25.34
N ALA A 49 2.95 1.77 -24.48
CA ALA A 49 3.13 3.18 -24.77
C ALA A 49 4.32 3.39 -25.71
N SER A 50 4.06 3.98 -26.88
CA SER A 50 5.07 4.36 -27.86
C SER A 50 5.93 5.53 -27.37
N ALA A 51 7.12 5.70 -27.95
CA ALA A 51 8.00 6.82 -27.60
C ALA A 51 7.33 8.19 -27.84
N ALA A 52 6.54 8.31 -28.91
CA ALA A 52 5.78 9.53 -29.20
C ALA A 52 4.71 9.82 -28.14
N GLU A 53 3.98 8.80 -27.70
CA GLU A 53 3.01 8.93 -26.60
C GLU A 53 3.69 9.32 -25.28
N VAL A 54 4.87 8.76 -24.97
CA VAL A 54 5.62 9.15 -23.76
C VAL A 54 6.04 10.62 -23.80
N GLN A 55 6.53 11.10 -24.95
CA GLN A 55 6.88 12.52 -25.11
C GLN A 55 5.66 13.43 -25.00
N ALA A 56 4.55 13.06 -25.63
CA ALA A 56 3.30 13.82 -25.53
C ALA A 56 2.72 13.81 -24.10
N TRP A 57 2.86 12.70 -23.37
CA TRP A 57 2.51 12.63 -21.94
C TRP A 57 3.38 13.55 -21.09
N GLN A 58 4.70 13.52 -21.27
CA GLN A 58 5.60 14.42 -20.56
C GLN A 58 5.25 15.89 -20.81
N ALA A 59 4.99 16.28 -22.06
CA ALA A 59 4.57 17.64 -22.39
C ALA A 59 3.25 18.02 -21.70
N ARG A 60 2.29 17.08 -21.60
CA ARG A 60 1.04 17.29 -20.87
C ARG A 60 1.30 17.52 -19.38
N LEU A 61 2.15 16.71 -18.74
CA LEU A 61 2.51 16.91 -17.33
C LEU A 61 3.23 18.24 -17.10
N GLN A 62 4.08 18.68 -18.03
CA GLN A 62 4.73 19.99 -17.96
C GLN A 62 3.71 21.14 -18.05
N ALA A 63 2.65 21.01 -18.85
CA ALA A 63 1.57 21.99 -18.89
C ALA A 63 0.82 22.08 -17.55
N PHE A 64 0.49 20.96 -16.93
CA PHE A 64 -0.07 20.95 -15.56
C PHE A 64 0.91 21.56 -14.55
N GLY A 65 2.20 21.20 -14.63
CA GLY A 65 3.25 21.74 -13.77
C GLY A 65 3.44 23.25 -13.92
N ALA A 66 3.23 23.81 -15.11
CA ALA A 66 3.29 25.25 -15.33
C ALA A 66 2.19 26.00 -14.56
N VAL A 67 0.96 25.47 -14.54
CA VAL A 67 -0.13 26.05 -13.74
C VAL A 67 0.18 25.97 -12.25
N VAL A 68 0.71 24.84 -11.77
CA VAL A 68 1.15 24.71 -10.36
C VAL A 68 2.23 25.73 -10.02
N ARG A 69 3.24 25.94 -10.89
CA ARG A 69 4.32 26.92 -10.69
C ARG A 69 3.83 28.37 -10.68
N GLN A 70 2.71 28.68 -11.33
CA GLN A 70 2.14 30.02 -11.37
C GLN A 70 1.33 30.36 -10.10
N SER A 71 1.00 29.36 -9.29
CA SER A 71 0.25 29.57 -8.05
C SER A 71 1.01 30.51 -7.10
N PRO A 72 0.36 31.57 -6.56
CA PRO A 72 1.01 32.54 -5.67
C PRO A 72 1.75 31.92 -4.49
N ALA A 73 1.28 30.79 -3.97
CA ALA A 73 1.90 30.06 -2.86
C ALA A 73 3.33 29.57 -3.15
N VAL A 74 3.69 29.35 -4.42
CA VAL A 74 4.94 28.69 -4.81
C VAL A 74 5.68 29.37 -5.95
N ALA A 75 5.09 30.39 -6.59
CA ALA A 75 5.72 31.13 -7.68
C ALA A 75 7.08 31.69 -7.29
N GLN A 76 7.19 32.19 -6.05
CA GLN A 76 8.45 32.59 -5.41
C GLN A 76 8.62 31.78 -4.11
N PRO A 77 9.34 30.65 -4.12
CA PRO A 77 9.52 29.83 -2.93
C PRO A 77 10.26 30.61 -1.83
N VAL A 78 9.66 30.74 -0.65
CA VAL A 78 10.25 31.39 0.53
C VAL A 78 10.24 30.42 1.69
N GLY A 79 11.40 30.17 2.27
CA GLY A 79 11.61 29.21 3.36
C GLY A 79 11.70 27.75 2.93
N PHE A 80 11.55 27.45 1.64
CA PHE A 80 11.63 26.10 1.09
C PHE A 80 12.19 26.08 -0.34
N ALA A 81 12.87 24.99 -0.72
CA ALA A 81 13.15 24.66 -2.11
C ALA A 81 11.94 23.93 -2.72
N ALA A 82 11.48 24.36 -3.89
CA ALA A 82 10.33 23.77 -4.56
C ALA A 82 10.79 22.74 -5.61
N SER A 83 10.10 21.60 -5.68
CA SER A 83 10.34 20.57 -6.70
C SER A 83 9.04 20.13 -7.36
N LEU A 84 9.11 19.92 -8.67
CA LEU A 84 8.04 19.31 -9.46
C LEU A 84 8.66 18.25 -10.36
N TRP A 85 8.08 17.07 -10.35
CA TRP A 85 8.48 15.99 -11.24
C TRP A 85 7.25 15.22 -11.71
N GLY A 86 7.35 14.67 -12.91
CA GLY A 86 6.33 13.85 -13.52
C GLY A 86 6.76 12.41 -13.63
N ASN A 87 5.78 11.52 -13.74
CA ASN A 87 6.03 10.15 -14.18
C ASN A 87 4.95 9.67 -15.14
N LEU A 88 5.36 8.78 -16.02
CA LEU A 88 4.47 7.78 -16.58
C LEU A 88 4.59 6.56 -15.67
N ASP A 89 3.66 6.50 -14.72
CA ASP A 89 3.37 5.27 -14.00
C ASP A 89 2.13 4.63 -14.63
N GLY A 90 1.59 3.57 -14.07
CA GLY A 90 0.36 3.00 -14.57
C GLY A 90 -0.42 2.31 -13.49
N TYR A 91 -1.63 1.90 -13.87
CA TYR A 91 -2.32 0.85 -13.13
C TYR A 91 -1.45 -0.41 -13.10
N GLY A 92 -1.70 -1.28 -12.14
CA GLY A 92 -1.14 -2.63 -12.14
C GLY A 92 -1.43 -3.40 -13.45
N PRO A 93 -0.86 -4.61 -13.60
CA PRO A 93 -1.28 -5.51 -14.67
C PRO A 93 -2.80 -5.67 -14.66
N ALA A 94 -3.42 -5.72 -15.85
CA ALA A 94 -4.86 -5.81 -15.99
C ALA A 94 -5.37 -7.10 -15.33
N GLY A 95 -6.34 -6.95 -14.43
CA GLY A 95 -7.04 -8.07 -13.81
C GLY A 95 -8.11 -8.67 -14.73
N PRO A 96 -8.71 -9.81 -14.34
CA PRO A 96 -9.84 -10.38 -15.05
C PRO A 96 -10.98 -9.37 -15.25
N GLY A 97 -11.43 -9.20 -16.50
CA GLY A 97 -12.50 -8.28 -16.86
C GLY A 97 -12.09 -6.81 -17.01
N GLU A 98 -10.83 -6.46 -16.77
CA GLU A 98 -10.29 -5.13 -17.05
C GLU A 98 -9.83 -5.01 -18.52
N PRO A 99 -9.97 -3.83 -19.14
CA PRO A 99 -9.41 -3.60 -20.47
C PRO A 99 -7.89 -3.73 -20.46
N ALA A 100 -7.31 -4.15 -21.59
CA ALA A 100 -5.86 -4.19 -21.71
C ALA A 100 -5.27 -2.79 -21.56
N GLY A 101 -4.03 -2.68 -21.06
CA GLY A 101 -3.42 -1.39 -20.78
C GLY A 101 -3.29 -0.46 -21.99
N LYS A 102 -3.25 -1.03 -23.20
CA LYS A 102 -3.26 -0.29 -24.47
C LYS A 102 -4.61 0.33 -24.84
N ASP A 103 -5.71 -0.17 -24.26
CA ASP A 103 -7.08 0.22 -24.58
C ASP A 103 -7.64 1.30 -23.62
N VAL A 104 -6.81 1.76 -22.68
CA VAL A 104 -7.11 2.85 -21.74
C VAL A 104 -6.15 4.02 -21.93
N PRO A 105 -6.53 5.23 -21.48
CA PRO A 105 -5.61 6.36 -21.43
C PRO A 105 -4.32 6.02 -20.66
N LEU A 106 -3.24 6.70 -21.03
CA LEU A 106 -2.05 6.72 -20.19
C LEU A 106 -2.38 7.34 -18.85
N ALA A 107 -1.76 6.78 -17.84
CA ALA A 107 -1.91 7.13 -16.44
C ALA A 107 -0.55 7.55 -15.90
N GLY A 108 -0.52 8.18 -14.73
CA GLY A 108 0.70 8.61 -14.09
C GLY A 108 0.44 9.81 -13.20
N SER A 109 1.50 10.44 -12.73
CA SER A 109 1.36 11.54 -11.79
C SER A 109 2.32 12.69 -12.04
N LEU A 110 1.86 13.88 -11.64
CA LEU A 110 2.71 15.02 -11.32
C LEU A 110 2.83 15.06 -9.79
N SER A 111 4.01 15.33 -9.27
CA SER A 111 4.24 15.45 -7.82
C SER A 111 4.92 16.77 -7.51
N PHE A 112 4.44 17.44 -6.46
CA PHE A 112 5.01 18.65 -5.90
C PHE A 112 5.59 18.38 -4.52
N ALA A 113 6.70 19.04 -4.20
CA ALA A 113 7.28 19.02 -2.87
C ALA A 113 7.88 20.39 -2.52
N ALA A 114 7.60 20.84 -1.29
CA ALA A 114 8.21 22.02 -0.70
C ALA A 114 9.17 21.57 0.41
N PHE A 115 10.47 21.52 0.13
CA PHE A 115 11.50 21.07 1.07
C PHE A 115 11.97 22.23 1.94
N PRO A 116 11.74 22.24 3.26
CA PRO A 116 12.19 23.34 4.11
C PRO A 116 13.69 23.58 3.97
N LEU A 117 14.12 24.85 3.98
CA LEU A 117 15.53 25.20 3.92
C LEU A 117 16.18 24.97 5.29
N ILE A 118 16.96 23.89 5.39
CA ILE A 118 17.61 23.43 6.62
C ILE A 118 19.11 23.27 6.37
N GLU A 119 19.91 23.92 7.22
CA GLU A 119 21.36 23.77 7.28
C GLU A 119 21.73 23.03 8.57
N PHE A 120 22.65 22.08 8.49
CA PHE A 120 23.20 21.41 9.67
C PHE A 120 24.64 20.99 9.44
N MET A 121 25.39 20.82 10.52
CA MET A 121 26.77 20.35 10.47
C MET A 121 26.81 18.81 10.48
N ARG A 122 27.45 18.18 9.50
CA ARG A 122 27.74 16.74 9.50
C ARG A 122 29.23 16.53 9.26
N ASN A 123 29.91 15.88 10.19
CA ASN A 123 31.36 15.62 10.12
C ASN A 123 32.18 16.89 9.84
N GLY A 124 31.86 18.00 10.51
CA GLY A 124 32.55 19.28 10.34
C GLY A 124 32.26 20.02 9.02
N ARG A 125 31.33 19.53 8.20
CA ARG A 125 30.90 20.19 6.95
C ARG A 125 29.48 20.71 7.09
N LEU A 126 29.25 21.92 6.58
CA LEU A 126 27.91 22.47 6.41
C LEU A 126 27.19 21.65 5.34
N MET A 127 26.02 21.13 5.69
CA MET A 127 25.14 20.36 4.82
C MET A 127 23.82 21.09 4.66
N ASN A 128 23.32 21.10 3.43
CA ASN A 128 22.03 21.65 3.06
C ASN A 128 21.11 20.46 2.70
N GLU A 129 20.09 20.22 3.52
CA GLU A 129 19.16 19.09 3.33
C GLU A 129 18.26 19.29 2.11
N ASP A 130 17.96 20.55 1.82
CA ASP A 130 17.07 21.04 0.77
C ASP A 130 17.61 20.85 -0.65
N MET A 131 18.89 20.47 -0.82
CA MET A 131 19.48 20.19 -2.14
C MET A 131 19.68 18.69 -2.42
N LYS A 132 19.44 17.81 -1.44
CA LYS A 132 19.70 16.36 -1.57
C LYS A 132 18.48 15.48 -1.32
N GLY A 133 17.28 16.06 -1.22
CA GLY A 133 16.04 15.31 -1.05
C GLY A 133 15.74 14.90 0.39
N GLY A 134 15.90 15.82 1.35
CA GLY A 134 15.36 15.65 2.71
C GLY A 134 13.87 15.29 2.72
N GLU A 135 13.33 14.86 3.86
CA GLU A 135 11.93 14.45 3.94
C GLU A 135 10.99 15.66 3.93
N THR A 136 9.89 15.58 3.16
CA THR A 136 8.82 16.59 3.19
C THR A 136 7.48 15.98 2.80
N ALA A 137 6.39 16.66 3.17
CA ALA A 137 5.06 16.32 2.71
C ALA A 137 4.93 16.63 1.21
N THR A 138 4.91 15.59 0.39
CA THR A 138 4.61 15.65 -1.05
C THR A 138 3.11 15.81 -1.34
N LEU A 139 2.78 16.58 -2.37
CA LEU A 139 1.44 16.65 -2.96
C LEU A 139 1.46 15.88 -4.28
N GLY A 140 0.55 14.93 -4.47
CA GLY A 140 0.45 14.15 -5.70
C GLY A 140 -0.76 14.57 -6.53
N PHE A 141 -0.61 14.62 -7.85
CA PHE A 141 -1.67 14.83 -8.82
C PHE A 141 -1.67 13.63 -9.76
N ALA A 142 -2.46 12.61 -9.43
CA ALA A 142 -2.62 11.42 -10.25
C ALA A 142 -3.59 11.73 -11.39
N ILE A 143 -3.20 11.42 -12.63
CA ILE A 143 -3.96 11.75 -13.84
C ILE A 143 -4.33 10.45 -14.53
N ASN A 144 -5.61 10.32 -14.87
CA ASN A 144 -6.17 9.10 -15.44
C ASN A 144 -5.84 7.86 -14.60
N GLU A 145 -5.75 7.99 -13.29
CA GLU A 145 -5.69 6.87 -12.35
C GLU A 145 -6.99 6.89 -11.53
N ILE A 146 -7.80 5.84 -11.67
CA ILE A 146 -9.09 5.68 -10.98
C ILE A 146 -9.25 4.30 -10.32
N ASP A 147 -8.19 3.52 -10.21
CA ASP A 147 -8.26 2.24 -9.52
C ASP A 147 -8.21 2.40 -7.99
N ARG A 148 -8.37 1.30 -7.27
CA ARG A 148 -8.33 1.27 -5.81
C ARG A 148 -7.12 1.97 -5.20
N SER A 149 -5.96 1.89 -5.85
CA SER A 149 -4.68 2.32 -5.28
C SER A 149 -4.63 3.84 -5.06
N VAL A 150 -5.22 4.61 -5.98
CA VAL A 150 -5.23 6.07 -5.87
C VAL A 150 -6.11 6.55 -4.72
N PHE A 151 -7.24 5.88 -4.49
CA PHE A 151 -8.21 6.23 -3.45
C PHE A 151 -7.83 5.71 -2.07
N ARG A 152 -6.83 4.81 -1.98
CA ARG A 152 -6.49 4.07 -0.75
C ARG A 152 -7.71 3.38 -0.15
N ALA A 153 -8.65 3.00 -1.01
CA ALA A 153 -9.94 2.50 -0.56
C ALA A 153 -9.76 1.15 0.16
N PRO A 154 -10.41 0.97 1.32
CA PRO A 154 -10.29 -0.25 2.08
C PRO A 154 -10.90 -1.43 1.31
N MET A 155 -10.35 -2.61 1.57
CA MET A 155 -10.93 -3.86 1.09
C MET A 155 -11.56 -4.62 2.28
N PRO A 156 -12.61 -5.39 2.04
CA PRO A 156 -13.02 -6.47 2.92
C PRO A 156 -11.84 -7.32 3.37
N THR A 157 -11.79 -7.64 4.67
CA THR A 157 -10.71 -8.44 5.25
C THR A 157 -10.66 -9.86 4.69
N GLU A 158 -11.81 -10.38 4.30
CA GLU A 158 -12.02 -11.72 3.74
C GLU A 158 -11.48 -11.86 2.32
N TRP A 159 -11.12 -10.75 1.65
CA TRP A 159 -10.45 -10.77 0.35
C TRP A 159 -8.92 -10.79 0.45
N SER A 160 -8.37 -10.88 1.66
CA SER A 160 -6.91 -10.90 1.84
C SER A 160 -6.24 -12.01 1.02
N GLY A 161 -5.18 -11.66 0.30
CA GLY A 161 -4.45 -12.58 -0.58
C GLY A 161 -5.11 -12.84 -1.94
N GLN A 162 -6.32 -12.34 -2.18
CA GLN A 162 -7.02 -12.49 -3.46
C GLN A 162 -6.84 -11.23 -4.32
N ASP A 163 -6.63 -11.40 -5.63
CA ASP A 163 -6.58 -10.27 -6.57
C ASP A 163 -8.00 -9.82 -6.95
N VAL A 164 -8.63 -9.04 -6.05
CA VAL A 164 -9.97 -8.50 -6.25
C VAL A 164 -9.89 -7.04 -6.67
N ARG A 165 -10.41 -6.73 -7.85
CA ARG A 165 -10.48 -5.36 -8.42
C ARG A 165 -11.75 -4.61 -8.00
N ALA A 166 -12.16 -4.84 -6.75
CA ALA A 166 -13.27 -4.16 -6.10
C ALA A 166 -12.82 -3.66 -4.73
N PHE A 167 -13.58 -2.74 -4.16
CA PHE A 167 -13.28 -2.14 -2.86
C PHE A 167 -14.53 -1.52 -2.25
N VAL A 168 -14.40 -1.11 -1.00
CA VAL A 168 -15.44 -0.36 -0.31
C VAL A 168 -15.47 1.07 -0.85
N GLU A 169 -16.63 1.53 -1.30
CA GLU A 169 -16.81 2.84 -1.90
C GLU A 169 -16.35 3.96 -0.96
N PRO A 170 -15.45 4.87 -1.40
CA PRO A 170 -14.94 5.97 -0.60
C PRO A 170 -16.02 6.87 0.01
N ILE A 171 -15.82 7.33 1.24
CA ILE A 171 -16.76 8.24 1.91
C ILE A 171 -16.64 9.64 1.29
N VAL A 172 -17.78 10.26 1.00
CA VAL A 172 -17.80 11.66 0.59
C VAL A 172 -17.54 12.54 1.81
N GLY A 173 -16.46 13.31 1.78
CA GLY A 173 -16.10 14.26 2.82
C GLY A 173 -16.39 15.71 2.42
N GLU A 174 -16.09 16.63 3.34
CA GLU A 174 -16.18 18.06 3.06
C GLU A 174 -15.23 18.46 1.92
N PRO A 175 -15.71 19.24 0.92
CA PRO A 175 -14.87 19.70 -0.17
C PRO A 175 -13.78 20.65 0.32
N PHE A 176 -12.68 20.73 -0.42
CA PHE A 176 -11.59 21.68 -0.15
C PHE A 176 -11.22 22.41 -1.43
N ALA A 177 -11.09 23.75 -1.37
CA ALA A 177 -10.81 24.59 -2.53
C ALA A 177 -11.73 24.32 -3.74
N GLY A 178 -13.02 24.04 -3.47
CA GLY A 178 -14.02 23.71 -4.50
C GLY A 178 -13.89 22.31 -5.11
N LEU A 179 -12.97 21.47 -4.62
CA LEU A 179 -12.81 20.09 -5.07
C LEU A 179 -13.59 19.12 -4.16
N PRO A 180 -14.42 18.22 -4.72
CA PRO A 180 -15.03 17.13 -3.98
C PRO A 180 -13.97 16.24 -3.31
N ARG A 181 -14.19 15.92 -2.03
CA ARG A 181 -13.35 15.01 -1.25
C ARG A 181 -13.96 13.61 -1.21
N LEU A 182 -13.15 12.60 -1.53
CA LEU A 182 -13.48 11.17 -1.46
C LEU A 182 -12.44 10.50 -0.56
N ASP A 183 -12.83 10.11 0.65
CA ASP A 183 -11.93 9.70 1.75
C ASP A 183 -10.76 10.70 1.90
N ASP A 184 -9.55 10.31 1.52
CA ASP A 184 -8.31 11.08 1.68
C ASP A 184 -7.81 11.76 0.40
N VAL A 185 -8.63 11.77 -0.66
CA VAL A 185 -8.28 12.37 -1.95
C VAL A 185 -9.29 13.39 -2.41
N PHE A 186 -8.88 14.23 -3.36
CA PHE A 186 -9.72 15.27 -3.95
C PHE A 186 -9.79 15.05 -5.46
N VAL A 187 -10.98 15.12 -6.03
CA VAL A 187 -11.18 14.73 -7.43
C VAL A 187 -11.60 15.90 -8.28
N LEU A 188 -10.87 16.12 -9.36
CA LEU A 188 -11.24 16.98 -10.46
C LEU A 188 -11.60 16.12 -11.68
N LYS A 189 -12.85 16.22 -12.12
CA LYS A 189 -13.34 15.52 -13.32
C LYS A 189 -14.21 16.42 -14.19
N LYS A 190 -14.22 16.14 -15.49
CA LYS A 190 -15.10 16.80 -16.47
C LYS A 190 -16.24 15.91 -16.95
N ASN A 191 -16.06 14.60 -16.90
CA ASN A 191 -17.07 13.63 -17.31
C ASN A 191 -18.07 13.38 -16.17
N ALA A 192 -19.36 13.38 -16.49
CA ALA A 192 -20.44 13.13 -15.54
C ALA A 192 -20.58 11.65 -15.17
N LYS A 193 -19.99 10.73 -15.93
CA LYS A 193 -19.97 9.29 -15.60
C LYS A 193 -19.44 9.06 -14.17
N PRO A 194 -19.97 8.07 -13.44
CA PRO A 194 -19.44 7.71 -12.14
C PRO A 194 -18.04 7.11 -12.31
N LEU A 195 -17.16 7.32 -11.33
CA LEU A 195 -15.79 6.75 -11.34
C LEU A 195 -15.80 5.25 -11.07
N TRP A 196 -16.87 4.78 -10.42
CA TRP A 196 -17.06 3.40 -10.02
C TRP A 196 -18.43 2.91 -10.42
N VAL A 197 -18.56 1.60 -10.54
CA VAL A 197 -19.84 0.92 -10.76
C VAL A 197 -20.09 -0.06 -9.61
N PRO A 198 -21.37 -0.36 -9.31
CA PRO A 198 -21.74 -1.36 -8.32
C PRO A 198 -21.01 -2.69 -8.51
N PHE A 199 -20.59 -3.30 -7.41
CA PHE A 199 -20.07 -4.68 -7.38
C PHE A 199 -21.10 -5.57 -6.70
N SER A 200 -21.52 -6.66 -7.37
CA SER A 200 -22.65 -7.45 -6.90
C SER A 200 -22.32 -8.24 -5.63
N THR A 201 -23.32 -8.58 -4.82
CA THR A 201 -23.11 -9.41 -3.62
C THR A 201 -22.56 -10.79 -3.98
N ALA A 202 -23.00 -11.38 -5.08
CA ALA A 202 -22.47 -12.67 -5.53
C ALA A 202 -21.00 -12.57 -5.93
N ASP A 203 -20.64 -11.56 -6.74
CA ASP A 203 -19.24 -11.35 -7.13
C ASP A 203 -18.35 -11.02 -5.92
N ALA A 204 -18.90 -10.38 -4.89
CA ALA A 204 -18.20 -10.08 -3.65
C ALA A 204 -17.90 -11.31 -2.78
N LEU A 205 -18.78 -12.30 -2.77
CA LEU A 205 -18.58 -13.55 -2.02
C LEU A 205 -17.67 -14.54 -2.76
N GLN A 206 -17.58 -14.45 -4.09
CA GLN A 206 -16.83 -15.40 -4.89
C GLN A 206 -15.32 -15.46 -4.54
N PRO A 207 -14.59 -14.35 -4.34
CA PRO A 207 -13.21 -14.39 -3.89
C PRO A 207 -13.03 -15.02 -2.51
N VAL A 208 -14.01 -14.84 -1.61
CA VAL A 208 -13.99 -15.46 -0.27
C VAL A 208 -14.08 -16.98 -0.38
N ILE A 209 -15.00 -17.47 -1.23
CA ILE A 209 -15.15 -18.89 -1.51
C ILE A 209 -13.88 -19.46 -2.14
N THR A 210 -13.29 -18.78 -3.12
CA THR A 210 -12.03 -19.19 -3.75
C THR A 210 -10.91 -19.32 -2.72
N GLY A 211 -10.67 -18.28 -1.92
CA GLY A 211 -9.60 -18.29 -0.91
C GLY A 211 -9.81 -19.35 0.18
N ARG A 212 -11.06 -19.53 0.66
CA ARG A 212 -11.37 -20.59 1.64
C ARG A 212 -11.23 -21.99 1.06
N ARG A 213 -11.52 -22.18 -0.23
CA ARG A 213 -11.30 -23.45 -0.94
C ARG A 213 -9.83 -23.77 -1.08
N GLU A 214 -9.01 -22.80 -1.48
CA GLU A 214 -7.55 -22.95 -1.54
C GLU A 214 -6.97 -23.30 -0.18
N ALA A 215 -7.42 -22.63 0.89
CA ALA A 215 -6.99 -22.91 2.26
C ALA A 215 -7.39 -24.33 2.72
N TYR A 216 -8.62 -24.77 2.43
CA TYR A 216 -9.07 -26.13 2.74
C TYR A 216 -8.26 -27.19 2.01
N GLU A 217 -8.07 -27.06 0.70
CA GLU A 217 -7.29 -28.01 -0.09
C GLU A 217 -5.82 -28.04 0.35
N HIS A 218 -5.25 -26.87 0.68
CA HIS A 218 -3.90 -26.78 1.23
C HIS A 218 -3.78 -27.50 2.58
N ALA A 219 -4.67 -27.22 3.54
CA ALA A 219 -4.67 -27.85 4.85
C ALA A 219 -4.82 -29.38 4.72
N ARG A 220 -5.74 -29.83 3.86
CA ARG A 220 -5.96 -31.25 3.57
C ARG A 220 -4.70 -31.92 2.98
N ALA A 221 -4.05 -31.26 2.01
CA ALA A 221 -2.84 -31.78 1.38
C ALA A 221 -1.67 -31.85 2.36
N VAL A 222 -1.48 -30.81 3.19
CA VAL A 222 -0.46 -30.79 4.24
C VAL A 222 -0.70 -31.91 5.24
N TYR A 223 -1.92 -32.07 5.76
CA TYR A 223 -2.23 -33.13 6.71
C TYR A 223 -1.99 -34.53 6.13
N ALA A 224 -2.45 -34.79 4.90
CA ALA A 224 -2.23 -36.07 4.23
C ALA A 224 -0.73 -36.36 4.01
N LYS A 225 0.05 -35.34 3.64
CA LYS A 225 1.50 -35.44 3.50
C LYS A 225 2.16 -35.76 4.84
N GLU A 226 1.82 -35.06 5.91
CA GLU A 226 2.41 -35.30 7.23
C GLU A 226 2.06 -36.69 7.78
N GLN A 227 0.83 -37.18 7.54
CA GLN A 227 0.47 -38.56 7.88
C GLN A 227 1.33 -39.56 7.11
N ALA A 228 1.49 -39.40 5.80
CA ALA A 228 2.30 -40.28 4.97
C ALA A 228 3.79 -40.27 5.42
N GLU A 229 4.35 -39.08 5.66
CA GLU A 229 5.71 -38.92 6.17
C GLU A 229 5.87 -39.54 7.56
N PHE A 230 4.86 -39.45 8.43
CA PHE A 230 4.92 -40.06 9.75
C PHE A 230 4.89 -41.59 9.67
N VAL A 231 4.04 -42.16 8.81
CA VAL A 231 4.02 -43.61 8.54
C VAL A 231 5.37 -44.08 7.99
N GLU A 232 5.94 -43.36 7.02
CA GLU A 232 7.28 -43.66 6.48
C GLU A 232 8.36 -43.57 7.57
N TRP A 233 8.32 -42.52 8.41
CA TRP A 233 9.26 -42.29 9.50
C TRP A 233 9.27 -43.41 10.54
N GLN A 234 8.13 -44.07 10.75
CA GLN A 234 7.99 -45.21 11.67
C GLN A 234 8.53 -46.54 11.11
N THR A 235 8.83 -46.63 9.81
CA THR A 235 9.30 -47.87 9.21
C THR A 235 10.63 -48.34 9.83
N PRO A 236 10.86 -49.67 9.94
CA PRO A 236 12.11 -50.22 10.46
C PRO A 236 13.34 -49.71 9.70
N ALA A 237 13.24 -49.58 8.37
CA ALA A 237 14.32 -49.09 7.52
C ALA A 237 14.69 -47.63 7.84
N LYS A 238 13.71 -46.73 7.99
CA LYS A 238 13.98 -45.33 8.35
C LYS A 238 14.49 -45.19 9.77
N ARG A 239 13.97 -45.97 10.72
CA ARG A 239 14.48 -45.99 12.10
C ARG A 239 15.92 -46.49 12.14
N ALA A 240 16.26 -47.54 11.37
CA ALA A 240 17.62 -48.04 11.25
C ALA A 240 18.56 -47.01 10.61
N ALA A 241 18.12 -46.32 9.55
CA ALA A 241 18.89 -45.25 8.90
C ALA A 241 19.19 -44.11 9.88
N ARG A 242 18.19 -43.60 10.61
CA ARG A 242 18.40 -42.57 11.64
C ARG A 242 19.39 -43.02 12.71
N ARG A 243 19.27 -44.26 13.19
CA ARG A 243 20.18 -44.82 14.20
C ARG A 243 21.61 -44.93 13.67
N ALA A 244 21.79 -45.34 12.41
CA ALA A 244 23.10 -45.38 11.77
C ALA A 244 23.71 -43.97 11.64
N ASP A 245 22.93 -42.96 11.26
CA ASP A 245 23.37 -41.57 11.19
C ASP A 245 23.83 -41.06 12.58
N TRP A 246 23.08 -41.36 13.64
CA TRP A 246 23.48 -40.99 15.00
C TRP A 246 24.74 -41.73 15.46
N GLN A 247 24.90 -43.01 15.12
CA GLN A 247 26.11 -43.78 15.42
C GLN A 247 27.34 -43.21 14.73
N ALA A 248 27.22 -42.83 13.46
CA ALA A 248 28.29 -42.18 12.72
C ALA A 248 28.68 -40.82 13.36
N ALA A 249 27.68 -40.00 13.73
CA ALA A 249 27.92 -38.74 14.43
C ALA A 249 28.57 -38.95 15.81
N ALA A 250 28.07 -39.92 16.59
CA ALA A 250 28.57 -40.23 17.93
C ALA A 250 30.04 -40.64 17.94
N ALA A 251 30.50 -41.37 16.92
CA ALA A 251 31.90 -41.77 16.78
C ALA A 251 32.88 -40.59 16.63
N SER A 252 32.38 -39.41 16.26
CA SER A 252 33.20 -38.21 16.00
C SER A 252 33.31 -37.24 17.18
N ILE A 253 32.67 -37.54 18.33
CA ILE A 253 32.60 -36.62 19.48
C ILE A 253 33.05 -37.27 20.80
N PRO A 254 33.62 -36.49 21.75
CA PRO A 254 34.14 -37.03 23.02
C PRO A 254 33.10 -37.76 23.90
N ASN A 255 31.83 -37.34 23.85
CA ASN A 255 30.73 -37.90 24.66
C ASN A 255 29.71 -38.66 23.81
N GLY A 256 30.15 -39.43 22.82
CA GLY A 256 29.28 -40.13 21.87
C GLY A 256 28.20 -41.02 22.49
N ALA A 257 28.49 -41.70 23.60
CA ALA A 257 27.51 -42.56 24.28
C ALA A 257 26.33 -41.78 24.87
N GLU A 258 26.60 -40.61 25.47
CA GLU A 258 25.56 -39.74 26.02
C GLU A 258 24.71 -39.12 24.89
N PHE A 259 25.36 -38.71 23.80
CA PHE A 259 24.67 -38.23 22.60
C PHE A 259 23.69 -39.28 22.04
N LEU A 260 24.13 -40.54 21.90
CA LEU A 260 23.26 -41.62 21.42
C LEU A 260 22.04 -41.84 22.33
N ALA A 261 22.25 -41.89 23.65
CA ALA A 261 21.15 -42.04 24.61
C ALA A 261 20.15 -40.88 24.52
N ASN A 262 20.65 -39.64 24.32
CA ASN A 262 19.80 -38.46 24.14
C ASN A 262 19.02 -38.50 22.82
N MET A 263 19.64 -38.96 21.72
CA MET A 263 18.97 -39.08 20.42
C MET A 263 17.90 -40.17 20.43
N GLU A 264 18.17 -41.33 21.05
CA GLU A 264 17.18 -42.40 21.22
C GLU A 264 15.97 -41.92 22.05
N LYS A 265 16.22 -41.18 23.15
CA LYS A 265 15.15 -40.55 23.93
C LYS A 265 14.37 -39.52 23.11
N SER A 266 15.06 -38.70 22.33
CA SER A 266 14.44 -37.68 21.46
C SER A 266 13.55 -38.31 20.38
N ASP A 267 13.96 -39.42 19.76
CA ASP A 267 13.16 -40.11 18.73
C ASP A 267 11.82 -40.60 19.32
N VAL A 268 11.83 -41.13 20.54
CA VAL A 268 10.60 -41.56 21.24
C VAL A 268 9.68 -40.37 21.53
N GLU A 269 10.21 -39.25 22.01
CA GLU A 269 9.41 -38.06 22.27
C GLU A 269 8.89 -37.43 20.98
N ILE A 270 9.68 -37.38 19.90
CA ILE A 270 9.25 -36.94 18.57
C ILE A 270 8.12 -37.84 18.05
N GLU A 271 8.26 -39.16 18.18
CA GLU A 271 7.20 -40.10 17.78
C GLU A 271 5.91 -39.81 18.53
N LYS A 272 5.99 -39.68 19.86
CA LYS A 272 4.85 -39.41 20.72
C LYS A 272 4.17 -38.09 20.36
N ALA A 273 4.95 -37.02 20.16
CA ALA A 273 4.42 -35.71 19.80
C ALA A 273 3.74 -35.75 18.42
N ARG A 274 4.39 -36.34 17.40
CA ARG A 274 3.82 -36.46 16.05
C ARG A 274 2.55 -37.31 16.05
N ARG A 275 2.54 -38.43 16.77
CA ARG A 275 1.36 -39.28 16.92
C ARG A 275 0.20 -38.52 17.54
N ALA A 276 0.43 -37.76 18.61
CA ALA A 276 -0.62 -36.96 19.25
C ALA A 276 -1.11 -35.83 18.33
N ARG A 277 -0.23 -35.22 17.55
CA ARG A 277 -0.56 -34.13 16.62
C ARG A 277 -1.42 -34.60 15.45
N LEU A 278 -1.12 -35.79 14.92
CA LEU A 278 -1.75 -36.39 13.73
C LEU A 278 -2.89 -37.36 14.04
N ALA A 279 -3.11 -37.71 15.31
CA ALA A 279 -4.21 -38.59 15.72
C ALA A 279 -5.57 -38.02 15.31
N PRO A 280 -6.62 -38.86 15.20
CA PRO A 280 -7.98 -38.40 15.01
C PRO A 280 -8.39 -37.38 16.08
N GLY A 281 -8.95 -36.24 15.68
CA GLY A 281 -9.26 -35.08 16.52
C GLY A 281 -8.05 -34.25 16.95
N GLY A 282 -6.85 -34.60 16.48
CA GLY A 282 -5.61 -33.88 16.74
C GLY A 282 -5.62 -32.46 16.16
N PRO A 283 -4.67 -31.60 16.57
CA PRO A 283 -4.54 -30.24 16.05
C PRO A 283 -4.59 -30.11 14.52
N GLU A 284 -3.90 -30.99 13.77
CA GLU A 284 -3.87 -30.87 12.30
C GLU A 284 -5.22 -31.21 11.66
N GLU A 285 -5.86 -32.30 12.08
CA GLU A 285 -7.19 -32.67 11.56
C GLU A 285 -8.24 -31.62 11.94
N ARG A 286 -8.16 -31.05 13.15
CA ARG A 286 -9.01 -29.92 13.54
C ARG A 286 -8.81 -28.70 12.64
N GLY A 287 -7.57 -28.42 12.22
CA GLY A 287 -7.29 -27.36 11.24
C GLY A 287 -7.95 -27.61 9.89
N VAL A 288 -7.91 -28.86 9.40
CA VAL A 288 -8.62 -29.25 8.16
C VAL A 288 -10.13 -29.09 8.31
N ALA A 289 -10.70 -29.58 9.42
CA ALA A 289 -12.14 -29.50 9.68
C ALA A 289 -12.63 -28.05 9.85
N GLU A 290 -11.81 -27.18 10.45
CA GLU A 290 -12.05 -25.75 10.53
C GLU A 290 -12.07 -25.09 9.14
N ALA A 291 -11.05 -25.33 8.31
CA ALA A 291 -11.02 -24.81 6.96
C ALA A 291 -12.20 -25.30 6.10
N GLU A 292 -12.63 -26.55 6.27
CA GLU A 292 -13.80 -27.11 5.60
C GLU A 292 -15.09 -26.42 6.05
N ARG A 293 -15.26 -26.23 7.37
CA ARG A 293 -16.42 -25.54 7.94
C ARG A 293 -16.50 -24.12 7.42
N ASP A 294 -15.38 -23.41 7.37
CA ASP A 294 -15.34 -22.03 6.87
C ASP A 294 -15.68 -21.98 5.37
N LEU A 295 -15.17 -22.91 4.55
CA LEU A 295 -15.59 -23.03 3.15
C LEU A 295 -17.11 -23.25 3.02
N LYS A 296 -17.66 -24.21 3.77
CA LYS A 296 -19.10 -24.52 3.76
C LYS A 296 -19.95 -23.33 4.21
N GLU A 297 -19.50 -22.55 5.20
CA GLU A 297 -20.18 -21.32 5.60
C GLU A 297 -20.27 -20.36 4.41
N ALA A 298 -19.17 -20.10 3.71
CA ALA A 298 -19.16 -19.15 2.60
C ALA A 298 -20.04 -19.59 1.43
N GLU A 299 -20.02 -20.88 1.10
CA GLU A 299 -20.89 -21.46 0.08
C GLU A 299 -22.36 -21.39 0.49
N ALA A 300 -22.68 -21.66 1.76
CA ALA A 300 -24.03 -21.58 2.29
C ALA A 300 -24.57 -20.14 2.27
N VAL A 301 -23.75 -19.13 2.60
CA VAL A 301 -24.15 -17.73 2.52
C VAL A 301 -24.55 -17.36 1.10
N LEU A 302 -23.72 -17.66 0.09
CA LEU A 302 -24.05 -17.40 -1.30
C LEU A 302 -25.30 -18.18 -1.76
N ALA A 303 -25.42 -19.45 -1.35
CA ALA A 303 -26.56 -20.29 -1.67
C ALA A 303 -27.87 -19.76 -1.09
N SER A 304 -27.83 -19.13 0.09
CA SER A 304 -28.99 -18.56 0.78
C SER A 304 -29.58 -17.33 0.11
N LEU A 305 -28.80 -16.62 -0.73
CA LEU A 305 -29.25 -15.45 -1.46
C LEU A 305 -30.16 -15.84 -2.63
N SER A 306 -31.29 -15.14 -2.76
CA SER A 306 -32.14 -15.23 -3.94
C SER A 306 -31.41 -14.75 -5.20
N PRO A 307 -31.85 -15.15 -6.42
CA PRO A 307 -31.25 -14.66 -7.67
C PRO A 307 -31.20 -13.13 -7.74
N GLU A 308 -32.23 -12.46 -7.24
CA GLU A 308 -32.28 -11.00 -7.20
C GLU A 308 -31.26 -10.42 -6.23
N GLN A 309 -31.17 -10.94 -5.00
CA GLN A 309 -30.17 -10.51 -4.01
C GLN A 309 -28.74 -10.72 -4.48
N ARG A 310 -28.47 -11.80 -5.24
CA ARG A 310 -27.15 -12.07 -5.82
C ARG A 310 -26.72 -10.98 -6.79
N SER A 311 -27.66 -10.43 -7.56
CA SER A 311 -27.42 -9.39 -8.56
C SER A 311 -27.39 -7.97 -8.00
N GLN A 312 -27.94 -7.75 -6.79
CA GLN A 312 -27.92 -6.47 -6.11
C GLN A 312 -26.49 -6.04 -5.75
N GLN A 313 -26.29 -4.74 -5.61
CA GLN A 313 -25.01 -4.20 -5.14
C GLN A 313 -24.70 -4.75 -3.75
N GLY A 314 -23.50 -5.28 -3.55
CA GLY A 314 -23.02 -5.68 -2.23
C GLY A 314 -22.65 -4.47 -1.38
N CYS A 315 -22.72 -4.62 -0.08
CA CYS A 315 -22.10 -3.74 0.89
C CYS A 315 -21.28 -4.55 1.89
N TYR A 316 -20.30 -3.89 2.48
CA TYR A 316 -19.42 -4.45 3.49
C TYR A 316 -19.60 -3.75 4.84
N ALA A 317 -19.86 -4.54 5.87
CA ALA A 317 -19.99 -4.11 7.26
C ALA A 317 -18.86 -4.73 8.10
N GLU A 318 -17.81 -3.95 8.37
CA GLU A 318 -16.61 -4.41 9.07
C GLU A 318 -16.90 -4.98 10.47
N SER A 319 -17.93 -4.46 11.14
CA SER A 319 -18.37 -4.90 12.48
C SER A 319 -19.21 -6.18 12.49
N GLY A 320 -19.52 -6.77 11.31
CA GLY A 320 -20.25 -8.03 11.21
C GLY A 320 -19.48 -9.18 11.84
N ARG A 321 -20.18 -10.09 12.54
CA ARG A 321 -19.57 -11.25 13.21
C ARG A 321 -19.54 -12.49 12.32
N THR A 322 -20.49 -12.60 11.40
CA THR A 322 -20.60 -13.71 10.43
C THR A 322 -20.37 -13.21 9.02
N LEU A 323 -20.08 -14.12 8.07
CA LEU A 323 -19.87 -13.71 6.69
C LEU A 323 -21.13 -13.05 6.08
N ALA A 324 -22.32 -13.57 6.39
CA ALA A 324 -23.60 -12.99 5.98
C ALA A 324 -23.85 -11.59 6.59
N GLU A 325 -23.39 -11.36 7.81
CA GLU A 325 -23.46 -10.03 8.43
C GLU A 325 -22.44 -9.06 7.83
N LYS A 326 -21.30 -9.54 7.34
CA LYS A 326 -20.28 -8.69 6.72
C LYS A 326 -20.63 -8.33 5.28
N PHE A 327 -21.12 -9.28 4.48
CA PHE A 327 -21.48 -9.08 3.07
C PHE A 327 -23.00 -9.11 2.90
N ARG A 328 -23.60 -7.95 2.65
CA ARG A 328 -25.06 -7.83 2.52
C ARG A 328 -25.44 -7.27 1.15
N PRO A 329 -26.57 -7.67 0.58
CA PRO A 329 -27.13 -6.99 -0.57
C PRO A 329 -27.76 -5.64 -0.15
N ILE A 330 -27.61 -4.64 -1.01
CA ILE A 330 -28.30 -3.35 -0.90
C ILE A 330 -29.58 -3.40 -1.72
N ALA A 331 -30.73 -3.40 -1.03
CA ALA A 331 -32.03 -3.17 -1.62
C ALA A 331 -32.44 -1.70 -1.40
N GLY A 332 -32.02 -0.81 -2.31
CA GLY A 332 -32.28 0.64 -2.19
C GLY A 332 -31.14 1.39 -1.51
N THR A 333 -31.40 1.97 -0.32
CA THR A 333 -30.38 2.71 0.44
C THR A 333 -29.48 1.74 1.21
N ALA A 334 -28.18 2.00 1.22
CA ALA A 334 -27.23 1.18 1.98
C ALA A 334 -27.60 1.14 3.48
N PRO A 335 -27.64 -0.05 4.11
CA PRO A 335 -27.90 -0.17 5.54
C PRO A 335 -26.88 0.61 6.38
N ALA A 336 -27.30 1.14 7.53
CA ALA A 336 -26.40 1.81 8.47
C ALA A 336 -25.23 0.88 8.87
N GLY A 337 -24.01 1.40 8.80
CA GLY A 337 -22.79 0.63 9.08
C GLY A 337 -22.35 -0.33 7.97
N CYS A 338 -23.01 -0.31 6.80
CA CYS A 338 -22.63 -1.09 5.63
C CYS A 338 -22.26 -0.15 4.49
N ARG A 339 -21.00 -0.17 4.05
CA ARG A 339 -20.55 0.68 2.95
C ARG A 339 -20.65 -0.07 1.62
N PRO A 340 -21.14 0.56 0.53
CA PRO A 340 -21.28 -0.12 -0.75
C PRO A 340 -19.95 -0.68 -1.26
N LEU A 341 -20.02 -1.81 -1.96
CA LEU A 341 -18.91 -2.38 -2.70
C LEU A 341 -19.00 -1.91 -4.15
N VAL A 342 -17.87 -1.48 -4.68
CA VAL A 342 -17.75 -0.93 -6.03
C VAL A 342 -16.50 -1.45 -6.71
N LYS A 343 -16.49 -1.36 -8.04
CA LYS A 343 -15.31 -1.60 -8.88
C LYS A 343 -15.08 -0.40 -9.80
N THR A 344 -13.86 -0.27 -10.31
CA THR A 344 -13.48 0.79 -11.25
C THR A 344 -14.40 0.82 -12.47
N ASN A 345 -14.90 1.99 -12.84
CA ASN A 345 -15.66 2.18 -14.07
C ASN A 345 -14.71 2.49 -15.24
N TRP A 346 -14.25 1.46 -15.94
CA TRP A 346 -13.37 1.64 -17.10
C TRP A 346 -14.05 2.29 -18.31
N ASP A 347 -15.38 2.36 -18.33
CA ASP A 347 -16.14 3.09 -19.33
C ASP A 347 -16.29 4.58 -18.99
N TYR A 348 -15.74 5.02 -17.85
CA TYR A 348 -15.55 6.44 -17.54
C TYR A 348 -14.72 7.13 -18.63
N PHE A 349 -13.68 6.47 -19.13
CA PHE A 349 -12.79 7.04 -20.15
C PHE A 349 -13.42 7.07 -21.53
N ASP A 350 -13.39 8.22 -22.20
CA ASP A 350 -13.63 8.31 -23.63
C ASP A 350 -12.39 7.82 -24.39
N ARG A 351 -12.52 6.65 -25.01
CA ARG A 351 -11.44 5.99 -25.77
C ARG A 351 -11.24 6.58 -27.17
N ARG A 352 -12.08 7.54 -27.58
CA ARG A 352 -11.93 8.27 -28.86
C ARG A 352 -10.89 9.39 -28.76
N LEU A 353 -10.57 9.83 -27.55
CA LEU A 353 -9.54 10.82 -27.30
C LEU A 353 -8.14 10.19 -27.40
N PRO A 354 -7.09 10.99 -27.71
CA PRO A 354 -5.71 10.53 -27.58
C PRO A 354 -5.46 9.92 -26.21
N ARG A 355 -4.67 8.85 -26.13
CA ARG A 355 -4.38 8.19 -24.83
C ARG A 355 -3.66 9.11 -23.84
N THR A 356 -3.02 10.18 -24.31
CA THR A 356 -2.36 11.19 -23.48
C THR A 356 -3.31 12.27 -22.94
N SER A 357 -4.59 12.24 -23.32
CA SER A 357 -5.61 13.17 -22.85
C SER A 357 -5.93 12.94 -21.37
N ALA A 358 -5.87 14.01 -20.58
CA ALA A 358 -6.23 13.98 -19.17
C ALA A 358 -7.75 14.09 -19.01
N GLN A 359 -8.41 13.07 -18.47
CA GLN A 359 -9.87 13.00 -18.34
C GLN A 359 -10.33 13.04 -16.86
N VAL A 360 -9.43 12.73 -15.94
CA VAL A 360 -9.63 12.81 -14.49
C VAL A 360 -8.29 13.12 -13.83
N LEU A 361 -8.34 13.95 -12.79
CA LEU A 361 -7.21 14.26 -11.94
C LEU A 361 -7.63 14.02 -10.48
N VAL A 362 -6.80 13.30 -9.74
CA VAL A 362 -6.98 12.99 -8.33
C VAL A 362 -5.81 13.57 -7.56
N VAL A 363 -6.07 14.52 -6.67
CA VAL A 363 -5.09 15.04 -5.74
C VAL A 363 -4.95 14.05 -4.58
N THR A 364 -3.77 13.51 -4.41
CA THR A 364 -3.44 12.52 -3.39
C THR A 364 -2.49 13.09 -2.34
N ARG A 365 -2.42 12.45 -1.18
CA ARG A 365 -1.51 12.78 -0.07
C ARG A 365 -1.74 14.17 0.55
N PHE A 366 -2.84 14.86 0.22
CA PHE A 366 -3.19 16.15 0.80
C PHE A 366 -3.92 16.03 2.14
N ALA A 367 -4.76 15.00 2.33
CA ALA A 367 -5.58 14.87 3.54
C ALA A 367 -4.77 14.87 4.86
N ARG A 368 -3.55 14.33 4.84
CA ARG A 368 -2.62 14.40 6.00
C ARG A 368 -2.25 15.84 6.41
N CYS A 369 -2.40 16.80 5.52
CA CYS A 369 -2.14 18.22 5.80
C CYS A 369 -3.33 18.93 6.45
N LEU A 370 -4.44 18.21 6.65
CA LEU A 370 -5.66 18.69 7.30
C LEU A 370 -5.84 18.12 8.71
N THR A 371 -4.87 17.37 9.26
CA THR A 371 -4.94 16.90 10.65
C THR A 371 -4.68 18.06 11.62
N PRO A 372 -5.17 17.99 12.88
CA PRO A 372 -4.91 19.03 13.87
C PRO A 372 -3.42 19.37 14.05
N GLU A 373 -2.55 18.37 14.03
CA GLU A 373 -1.10 18.54 14.17
C GLU A 373 -0.51 19.28 12.97
N ALA A 374 -0.93 18.91 11.75
CA ALA A 374 -0.47 19.58 10.53
C ALA A 374 -1.00 21.01 10.44
N LEU A 375 -2.21 21.28 10.94
CA LEU A 375 -2.79 22.63 10.99
C LEU A 375 -2.06 23.54 12.00
N ALA A 376 -1.51 22.96 13.07
CA ALA A 376 -0.68 23.69 14.03
C ALA A 376 0.74 23.99 13.51
N GLU A 377 1.18 23.33 12.44
CA GLU A 377 2.48 23.60 11.82
C GLU A 377 2.52 25.02 11.22
N GLN A 378 3.56 25.77 11.57
CA GLN A 378 3.80 27.14 11.08
C GLN A 378 5.09 27.26 10.24
N SER A 379 5.90 26.20 10.19
CA SER A 379 7.16 26.23 9.43
C SER A 379 6.86 26.23 7.92
N PRO A 380 7.46 27.13 7.14
CA PRO A 380 7.33 27.12 5.69
C PRO A 380 7.81 25.79 5.08
N GLY A 381 7.14 25.34 4.03
CA GLY A 381 7.35 24.03 3.42
C GLY A 381 6.26 23.02 3.79
N GLY A 382 6.43 21.78 3.31
CA GLY A 382 5.58 20.65 3.65
C GLY A 382 4.08 20.94 3.58
N CYS A 383 3.38 20.66 4.68
CA CYS A 383 1.92 20.79 4.72
C CYS A 383 1.42 22.24 4.74
N VAL A 384 2.18 23.17 5.31
CA VAL A 384 1.84 24.61 5.27
C VAL A 384 1.76 25.09 3.83
N THR A 385 2.82 24.87 3.05
CA THR A 385 2.85 25.26 1.63
C THR A 385 1.83 24.50 0.80
N ASN A 386 1.64 23.19 1.04
CA ASN A 386 0.66 22.41 0.29
C ASN A 386 -0.79 22.91 0.49
N ARG A 387 -1.15 23.37 1.70
CA ARG A 387 -2.47 23.96 1.95
C ARG A 387 -2.68 25.24 1.16
N THR A 388 -1.76 26.20 1.29
CA THR A 388 -1.85 27.46 0.55
C THR A 388 -1.84 27.21 -0.96
N LEU A 389 -1.02 26.26 -1.42
CA LEU A 389 -0.98 25.87 -2.82
C LEU A 389 -2.35 25.34 -3.31
N MET A 390 -2.99 24.44 -2.56
CA MET A 390 -4.31 23.90 -2.93
C MET A 390 -5.39 24.99 -2.99
N GLU A 391 -5.30 26.01 -2.14
CA GLU A 391 -6.23 27.15 -2.14
C GLU A 391 -5.97 28.14 -3.28
N SER A 392 -4.72 28.32 -3.69
CA SER A 392 -4.33 29.34 -4.67
C SER A 392 -4.02 28.81 -6.07
N ILE A 393 -4.06 27.50 -6.31
CA ILE A 393 -3.98 26.93 -7.66
C ILE A 393 -5.18 27.41 -8.48
N ASP A 394 -4.93 27.80 -9.73
CA ASP A 394 -5.97 28.04 -10.72
C ASP A 394 -6.57 26.71 -11.19
N TRP A 395 -7.55 26.21 -10.45
CA TRP A 395 -8.26 24.96 -10.77
C TRP A 395 -9.03 25.04 -12.09
N ASP A 396 -9.38 26.25 -12.55
CA ASP A 396 -10.04 26.44 -13.84
C ASP A 396 -9.05 26.28 -14.99
N ALA A 397 -7.81 26.77 -14.85
CA ALA A 397 -6.72 26.50 -15.80
C ALA A 397 -6.34 25.00 -15.82
N ILE A 398 -6.23 24.35 -14.66
CA ILE A 398 -6.04 22.89 -14.59
C ILE A 398 -7.18 22.17 -15.31
N ARG A 399 -8.43 22.56 -15.05
CA ARG A 399 -9.59 22.01 -15.74
C ARG A 399 -9.50 22.30 -17.24
N GLY A 400 -9.03 23.47 -17.67
CA GLY A 400 -8.81 23.83 -19.08
C GLY A 400 -7.90 22.86 -19.83
N LEU A 401 -6.91 22.26 -19.14
CA LEU A 401 -5.98 21.28 -19.69
C LEU A 401 -6.54 19.84 -19.80
N MET A 402 -7.74 19.60 -19.26
CA MET A 402 -8.40 18.29 -19.31
C MET A 402 -9.36 18.17 -20.50
N ASP A 403 -9.46 17.00 -21.10
CA ASP A 403 -10.32 16.70 -22.25
C ASP A 403 -11.68 16.12 -21.79
N LYS A 404 -12.71 16.17 -22.65
CA LYS A 404 -14.08 15.67 -22.40
C LYS A 404 -14.49 14.57 -23.34
#